data_AF-A0A7R9YV80-F1
#
_entry.id   AF-A0A7R9YV80-F1
#
_cell.length_a   1.000
_cell.length_b   1.000
_cell.length_c   1.000
_cell.angle_alpha   90.00
_cell.angle_beta   90.00
_cell.angle_gamma   90.00
#
_symmetry.space_group_name_H-M   'P 1'
#
loop_
_entity.id
_entity.type
_entity.pdbx_description
1 polymer ?
#
loop_
_entity_poly.entity_id
_entity_poly.type
_entity_poly.pdbx_seq_one_letter_code
_entity_poly.pdbx_strand_id
1 'polypeptide(L)'
;MGVVGSTSNILDFISSKVSVALSRPQPDMLRFVLGTEAGMVTSIVRKVQAMLRAASRPDVGVEIVFPVSSRAIATADQQRGQGGGRMELPTGLAVVPGVASGEGCSVEGGCAACPYMRMNTLVALMGVARAAGTAAETHLSRHAPRAYAELIGGKTVAAAGCVPILHMRHFQKNKQLSDALVADMTGRHSASGAH
;
A
#
# COMPACT_ATOMS: atom_id res chain seq x y z
N MET A 1 -3.12 22.26 -8.13
CA MET A 1 -4.12 21.22 -8.48
C MET A 1 -3.59 19.88 -7.97
N GLY A 2 -4.39 19.12 -7.22
CA GLY A 2 -4.00 17.82 -6.66
C GLY A 2 -4.33 16.64 -7.57
N VAL A 3 -4.09 15.41 -7.10
CA VAL A 3 -4.45 14.15 -7.77
C VAL A 3 -5.22 13.25 -6.81
N VAL A 4 -6.22 12.53 -7.32
CA VAL A 4 -6.92 11.46 -6.62
C VAL A 4 -6.78 10.20 -7.47
N GLY A 5 -6.33 9.10 -6.88
CA GLY A 5 -6.13 7.86 -7.61
C GLY A 5 -5.43 6.80 -6.76
N SER A 6 -5.03 5.71 -7.42
CA SER A 6 -4.19 4.69 -6.79
C SER A 6 -2.85 5.26 -6.36
N THR A 7 -2.17 4.51 -5.51
CA THR A 7 -0.84 4.86 -5.05
C THR A 7 0.17 5.08 -6.19
N SER A 8 0.06 4.30 -7.28
CA SER A 8 0.87 4.50 -8.47
C SER A 8 0.57 5.84 -9.14
N ASN A 9 -0.70 6.25 -9.21
CA ASN A 9 -1.08 7.54 -9.78
C ASN A 9 -0.51 8.71 -8.98
N ILE A 10 -0.49 8.59 -7.65
CA ILE A 10 0.12 9.59 -6.77
C ILE A 10 1.63 9.69 -7.05
N LEU A 11 2.32 8.56 -7.14
CA LEU A 11 3.75 8.52 -7.43
C LEU A 11 4.10 9.13 -8.80
N ASP A 12 3.31 8.83 -9.82
CA ASP A 12 3.49 9.34 -11.17
C ASP A 12 3.25 10.85 -11.25
N PHE A 13 2.22 11.34 -10.55
CA PHE A 13 1.93 12.77 -10.44
C PHE A 13 3.09 13.53 -9.79
N ILE A 14 3.59 13.06 -8.64
CA ILE A 14 4.72 13.69 -7.95
C ILE A 14 5.96 13.69 -8.87
N SER A 15 6.25 12.54 -9.49
CA SER A 15 7.38 12.41 -10.41
C SER A 15 7.28 13.41 -11.57
N SER A 16 6.10 13.53 -12.19
CA SER A 16 5.86 14.48 -13.28
C SER A 16 6.09 15.92 -12.83
N LYS A 17 5.60 16.32 -11.65
CA LYS A 17 5.81 17.69 -11.13
C LYS A 17 7.27 17.98 -10.82
N VAL A 18 7.99 17.03 -10.24
CA VAL A 18 9.42 17.16 -9.97
C VAL A 18 10.20 17.29 -11.28
N SER A 19 9.91 16.48 -12.29
CA SER A 19 10.55 16.60 -13.62
C SER A 19 10.35 17.99 -14.23
N VAL A 20 9.14 18.56 -14.12
CA VAL A 20 8.85 19.91 -14.63
C VAL A 20 9.60 21.00 -13.86
N ALA A 21 9.76 20.86 -12.54
CA ALA A 21 10.54 21.82 -11.74
C ALA A 21 12.03 21.75 -12.09
N LEU A 22 12.56 20.53 -12.26
CA LEU A 22 13.96 20.31 -12.63
C LEU A 22 14.31 20.83 -14.02
N SER A 23 13.35 20.85 -14.96
CA SER A 23 13.57 21.40 -16.31
C SER A 23 13.56 22.92 -16.35
N ARG A 24 13.14 23.60 -15.29
CA ARG A 24 13.11 25.07 -15.21
C ARG A 24 14.42 25.61 -14.65
N PRO A 25 14.91 26.76 -15.13
CA PRO A 25 16.16 27.36 -14.63
C PRO A 25 15.99 28.02 -13.26
N GLN A 26 14.76 28.25 -12.80
CA GLN A 26 14.50 28.88 -11.51
C GLN A 26 14.60 27.89 -10.35
N PRO A 27 14.97 28.37 -9.14
CA PRO A 27 14.80 27.60 -7.91
C PRO A 27 13.32 27.34 -7.63
N ASP A 28 12.99 26.20 -7.02
CA ASP A 28 11.61 25.83 -6.70
C ASP A 28 11.52 24.97 -5.43
N MET A 29 10.42 25.08 -4.71
CA MET A 29 10.13 24.27 -3.52
C MET A 29 8.73 23.67 -3.66
N LEU A 30 8.67 22.41 -4.09
CA LEU A 30 7.41 21.71 -4.30
C LEU A 30 6.90 21.16 -2.97
N ARG A 31 5.61 21.38 -2.67
CA ARG A 31 4.95 20.86 -1.46
C ARG A 31 3.83 19.88 -1.83
N PHE A 32 3.85 18.70 -1.24
CA PHE A 32 2.84 17.67 -1.44
C PHE A 32 2.25 17.24 -0.10
N VAL A 33 0.92 17.29 0.04
CA VAL A 33 0.21 16.73 1.19
C VAL A 33 -0.41 15.40 0.78
N LEU A 34 -0.12 14.32 1.51
CA LEU A 34 -0.51 12.96 1.11
C LEU A 34 -1.49 12.32 2.09
N GLY A 35 -2.73 12.12 1.65
CA GLY A 35 -3.73 11.32 2.35
C GLY A 35 -3.68 9.85 1.95
N THR A 36 -2.59 9.14 2.24
CA THR A 36 -2.41 7.72 1.91
C THR A 36 -1.77 6.94 3.06
N GLU A 37 -1.65 5.62 2.91
CA GLU A 37 -0.98 4.78 3.90
C GLU A 37 0.51 5.14 4.03
N ALA A 38 1.00 5.23 5.27
CA ALA A 38 2.38 5.58 5.61
C ALA A 38 3.43 4.64 4.99
N GLY A 39 3.05 3.41 4.62
CA GLY A 39 3.93 2.48 3.90
C GLY A 39 4.50 3.06 2.60
N MET A 40 3.81 4.03 2.00
CA MET A 40 4.20 4.65 0.74
C MET A 40 5.17 5.82 0.86
N VAL A 41 5.41 6.31 2.08
CA VAL A 41 6.39 7.37 2.36
C VAL A 41 7.75 6.99 1.78
N THR A 42 8.21 5.78 2.10
CA THR A 42 9.55 5.32 1.73
C THR A 42 9.73 5.22 0.22
N SER A 43 8.75 4.69 -0.51
CA SER A 43 8.85 4.52 -1.97
C SER A 43 8.80 5.87 -2.69
N ILE A 44 7.92 6.78 -2.27
CA ILE A 44 7.83 8.14 -2.82
C ILE A 44 9.12 8.92 -2.55
N VAL A 45 9.57 8.97 -1.30
CA VAL A 45 10.79 9.70 -0.91
C VAL A 45 12.01 9.16 -1.64
N ARG A 46 12.18 7.83 -1.74
CA ARG A 46 13.29 7.23 -2.50
C ARG A 46 13.28 7.63 -3.97
N LYS A 47 12.12 7.59 -4.63
CA LYS A 47 12.01 7.97 -6.04
C LYS A 47 12.34 9.45 -6.26
N VAL A 48 11.77 10.34 -5.44
CA VAL A 48 12.04 11.78 -5.52
C VAL A 48 13.51 12.10 -5.23
N GLN A 49 14.10 11.50 -4.20
CA GLN A 49 15.52 11.66 -3.88
C GLN A 49 16.43 11.19 -5.02
N ALA A 50 16.08 10.11 -5.72
CA ALA A 50 16.82 9.64 -6.89
C ALA A 50 16.77 10.65 -8.03
N MET A 51 15.59 11.24 -8.28
CA MET A 51 15.41 12.28 -9.33
C MET A 51 16.21 13.55 -9.02
N LEU A 52 16.15 14.05 -7.77
CA LEU A 52 16.89 15.24 -7.35
C LEU A 52 18.41 15.02 -7.45
N ARG A 53 18.89 13.85 -7.01
CA ARG A 53 20.31 13.48 -7.14
C ARG A 53 20.77 13.39 -8.59
N ALA A 54 19.96 12.79 -9.46
CA ALA A 54 20.29 12.66 -10.88
C ALA A 54 20.39 14.03 -11.58
N ALA A 55 19.56 15.00 -11.18
CA ALA A 55 19.55 16.33 -11.79
C ALA A 55 20.65 17.26 -11.27
N SER A 56 21.31 16.96 -10.15
CA SER A 56 22.36 17.80 -9.54
C SER A 56 21.95 19.27 -9.33
N ARG A 57 20.67 19.53 -9.04
CA ARG A 57 20.09 20.86 -8.79
C ARG A 57 19.81 21.05 -7.29
N PRO A 58 20.73 21.68 -6.52
CA PRO A 58 20.55 21.85 -5.07
C PRO A 58 19.50 22.90 -4.71
N ASP A 59 19.09 23.71 -5.69
CA ASP A 59 18.14 24.82 -5.57
C ASP A 59 16.68 24.39 -5.78
N VAL A 60 16.44 23.11 -6.11
CA VAL A 60 15.10 22.52 -6.22
C VAL A 60 14.85 21.58 -5.05
N GLY A 61 13.86 21.93 -4.23
CA GLY A 61 13.45 21.17 -3.05
C GLY A 61 12.08 20.52 -3.21
N VAL A 62 11.86 19.45 -2.44
CA VAL A 62 10.56 18.79 -2.34
C VAL A 62 10.25 18.51 -0.89
N GLU A 63 9.13 19.06 -0.41
CA GLU A 63 8.56 18.83 0.90
C GLU A 63 7.34 17.92 0.76
N ILE A 64 7.33 16.81 1.51
CA ILE A 64 6.22 15.87 1.53
C ILE A 64 5.66 15.83 2.94
N VAL A 65 4.43 16.31 3.08
CA VAL A 65 3.69 16.39 4.32
C VAL A 65 2.75 15.19 4.42
N PHE A 66 2.98 14.36 5.43
CA PHE A 66 2.07 13.28 5.79
C PHE A 66 1.29 13.72 7.02
N PRO A 67 0.00 14.10 6.88
CA PRO A 67 -0.83 14.41 8.01
C PRO A 67 -0.99 13.17 8.87
N VAL A 68 -0.63 13.28 10.13
CA VAL A 68 -0.86 12.28 11.17
C VAL A 68 -1.62 12.94 12.31
N SER A 69 -2.56 12.23 12.93
CA SER A 69 -3.09 12.66 14.22
C SER A 69 -1.95 12.82 15.21
N SER A 70 -2.02 13.87 16.02
CA SER A 70 -1.06 14.13 17.10
C SER A 70 -0.95 12.96 18.09
N ARG A 71 -1.98 12.12 18.18
CA ARG A 71 -2.01 10.90 19.01
C ARG A 71 -1.23 9.72 18.43
N ALA A 72 -0.82 9.79 17.16
CA ALA A 72 -0.19 8.69 16.44
C ALA A 72 1.26 8.98 15.99
N ILE A 73 1.93 9.83 16.77
CA ILE A 73 3.33 10.19 16.59
C ILE A 73 4.16 9.40 17.61
N ALA A 74 4.94 8.42 17.15
CA ALA A 74 5.92 7.74 17.99
C ALA A 74 7.09 8.69 18.25
N THR A 75 7.25 9.07 19.52
CA THR A 75 8.44 9.78 20.01
C THR A 75 9.46 8.79 20.56
N ALA A 76 10.73 9.19 20.60
CA ALA A 76 11.80 8.38 21.21
C ALA A 76 11.49 7.94 22.66
N ASP A 77 10.61 8.64 23.37
CA ASP A 77 10.20 8.34 24.74
C ASP A 77 9.10 7.27 24.85
N GLN A 78 8.28 7.07 23.80
CA GLN A 78 7.15 6.14 23.82
C GLN A 78 7.53 4.66 23.62
N GLN A 79 8.77 4.38 23.22
CA GLN A 79 9.30 3.01 23.07
C GLN A 79 10.18 2.56 24.25
N ARG A 80 10.01 3.19 25.44
CA ARG A 80 10.51 2.68 26.72
C ARG A 80 9.74 1.43 27.16
N GLY A 81 9.83 0.36 26.38
CA GLY A 81 9.56 -0.99 26.87
C GLY A 81 10.65 -1.39 27.86
N GLN A 82 10.24 -2.08 28.92
CA GLN A 82 11.08 -2.51 30.04
C GLN A 82 12.45 -3.06 29.56
N GLY A 83 13.52 -2.28 29.72
CA GLY A 83 14.91 -2.71 29.55
C GLY A 83 15.64 -2.37 28.23
N GLY A 84 15.03 -1.66 27.27
CA GLY A 84 15.70 -1.29 26.00
C GLY A 84 16.22 0.16 25.97
N GLY A 85 17.51 0.36 25.67
CA GLY A 85 18.13 1.69 25.54
C GLY A 85 17.55 2.57 24.42
N ARG A 86 17.90 3.87 24.42
CA ARG A 86 17.51 4.85 23.40
C ARG A 86 17.80 4.30 21.99
N MET A 87 16.75 4.08 21.19
CA MET A 87 16.90 3.78 19.78
C MET A 87 17.26 5.09 19.06
N GLU A 88 18.53 5.28 18.73
CA GLU A 88 18.93 6.30 17.77
C GLU A 88 18.59 5.81 16.37
N LEU A 89 17.64 6.49 15.72
CA LEU A 89 17.33 6.23 14.32
C LEU A 89 18.54 6.63 13.46
N PRO A 90 18.86 5.90 12.38
CA PRO A 90 20.07 6.11 11.55
C PRO A 90 20.21 7.50 10.90
N THR A 91 19.27 8.41 11.13
CA THR A 91 19.18 9.74 10.52
C THR A 91 19.04 10.89 11.54
N GLY A 92 19.12 10.63 12.85
CA GLY A 92 18.99 11.68 13.87
C GLY A 92 17.58 12.26 14.02
N LEU A 93 16.56 11.63 13.43
CA LEU A 93 15.16 12.02 13.55
C LEU A 93 14.64 11.67 14.97
N ALA A 94 14.20 12.67 15.73
CA ALA A 94 13.64 12.49 17.08
C ALA A 94 12.20 11.96 17.09
N VAL A 95 11.55 11.91 15.92
CA VAL A 95 10.13 11.61 15.75
C VAL A 95 9.93 10.79 14.48
N VAL A 96 9.16 9.71 14.58
CA VAL A 96 8.75 8.90 13.41
C VAL A 96 7.23 8.96 13.28
N PRO A 97 6.69 9.41 12.14
CA PRO A 97 5.29 9.25 11.83
C PRO A 97 4.93 7.76 11.86
N GLY A 98 4.10 7.34 12.80
CA GLY A 98 3.94 5.94 13.13
C GLY A 98 3.42 5.77 14.56
N VAL A 99 2.43 4.91 14.77
CA VAL A 99 2.08 4.47 16.13
C VAL A 99 3.21 3.60 16.71
N ALA A 100 3.48 3.74 18.02
CA ALA A 100 4.16 2.71 18.79
C ALA A 100 3.34 1.42 18.70
N SER A 101 4.01 0.27 18.55
CA SER A 101 3.43 -1.04 18.25
C SER A 101 1.96 -1.27 18.64
N GLY A 102 1.10 -1.55 17.65
CA GLY A 102 -0.19 -2.21 17.87
C GLY A 102 -1.46 -1.41 17.53
N GLU A 103 -1.40 -0.10 17.37
CA GLU A 103 -2.61 0.71 17.10
C GLU A 103 -2.80 0.99 15.60
N GLY A 104 -3.69 0.24 14.94
CA GLY A 104 -4.04 0.45 13.53
C GLY A 104 -5.28 1.33 13.34
N CYS A 105 -5.30 2.10 12.25
CA CYS A 105 -6.40 2.90 11.67
C CYS A 105 -7.62 3.19 12.58
N SER A 106 -7.54 4.25 13.39
CA SER A 106 -8.72 4.89 13.98
C SER A 106 -9.39 5.84 12.97
N VAL A 107 -10.71 5.97 13.06
CA VAL A 107 -11.50 7.01 12.37
C VAL A 107 -11.04 8.43 12.70
N GLU A 108 -10.29 8.62 13.78
CA GLU A 108 -9.68 9.91 14.18
C GLU A 108 -8.37 10.26 13.46
N GLY A 109 -7.98 9.49 12.43
CA GLY A 109 -6.81 9.83 11.62
C GLY A 109 -5.47 9.54 12.30
N GLY A 110 -5.35 8.40 12.98
CA GLY A 110 -4.04 7.86 13.38
C GLY A 110 -3.09 7.77 12.19
N CYS A 111 -1.78 7.55 12.43
CA CYS A 111 -0.83 7.18 11.37
C CYS A 111 -1.55 6.15 10.49
N ALA A 112 -1.75 6.50 9.22
CA ALA A 112 -2.48 5.67 8.29
C ALA A 112 -1.64 4.42 8.02
N ALA A 113 -1.65 3.47 8.94
CA ALA A 113 -0.93 2.22 8.88
C ALA A 113 -1.94 1.12 9.10
N CYS A 114 -2.10 0.27 8.08
CA CYS A 114 -2.94 -0.90 8.21
C CYS A 114 -2.22 -1.91 9.12
N PRO A 115 -2.83 -2.32 10.26
CA PRO A 115 -2.18 -3.24 11.19
C PRO A 115 -1.87 -4.57 10.51
N TYR A 116 -2.75 -5.04 9.63
CA TYR A 116 -2.56 -6.26 8.85
C TYR A 116 -1.36 -6.18 7.89
N MET A 117 -1.12 -5.01 7.27
CA MET A 117 0.04 -4.84 6.39
C MET A 117 1.37 -4.85 7.17
N ARG A 118 1.35 -4.37 8.42
CA ARG A 118 2.52 -4.32 9.32
C ARG A 118 2.80 -5.64 10.06
N MET A 119 1.89 -6.62 10.00
CA MET A 119 2.13 -7.95 10.59
C MET A 119 3.31 -8.69 9.93
N ASN A 120 3.66 -8.33 8.70
CA ASN A 120 4.82 -8.88 8.01
C ASN A 120 6.12 -8.31 8.59
N THR A 121 6.92 -9.17 9.22
CA THR A 121 8.24 -8.80 9.76
C THR A 121 9.36 -9.40 8.92
N LEU A 122 10.53 -8.74 8.94
CA LEU A 122 11.73 -9.24 8.27
C LEU A 122 12.12 -10.65 8.78
N VAL A 123 12.00 -10.88 10.08
CA VAL A 123 12.33 -12.18 10.71
C VAL A 123 11.39 -13.27 10.18
N ALA A 124 10.08 -13.00 10.11
CA ALA A 124 9.12 -13.94 9.57
C ALA A 124 9.40 -14.24 8.08
N LEU A 125 9.69 -13.21 7.27
CA LEU A 125 10.04 -13.37 5.86
C LEU A 125 11.29 -14.24 5.68
N MET A 126 12.35 -13.98 6.44
CA MET A 126 13.58 -14.77 6.39
C MET A 126 13.38 -16.21 6.91
N GLY A 127 12.43 -16.42 7.82
CA GLY A 127 11.99 -17.75 8.23
C GLY A 127 11.35 -18.51 7.07
N VAL A 128 10.38 -17.89 6.39
CA VAL A 128 9.70 -18.48 5.22
C VAL A 128 10.68 -18.76 4.08
N ALA A 129 11.54 -17.80 3.73
CA ALA A 129 12.48 -17.91 2.63
C ALA A 129 13.50 -19.04 2.83
N ARG A 130 13.93 -19.29 4.07
CA ARG A 130 14.83 -20.41 4.39
C ARG A 130 14.14 -21.78 4.39
N ALA A 131 12.84 -21.81 4.67
CA ALA A 131 12.07 -23.05 4.70
C ALA A 131 11.59 -23.49 3.32
N ALA A 132 11.28 -22.53 2.42
CA ALA A 132 10.77 -22.81 1.08
C ALA A 132 11.73 -23.69 0.25
N GLY A 133 11.21 -24.74 -0.40
CA GLY A 133 12.00 -25.67 -1.21
C GLY A 133 12.84 -26.66 -0.41
N THR A 134 12.66 -26.74 0.91
CA THR A 134 13.37 -27.66 1.80
C THR A 134 12.39 -28.56 2.55
N ALA A 135 12.89 -29.57 3.28
CA ALA A 135 12.05 -30.41 4.13
C ALA A 135 11.26 -29.61 5.19
N ALA A 136 11.76 -28.44 5.59
CA ALA A 136 11.11 -27.54 6.55
C ALA A 136 9.88 -26.81 5.98
N GLU A 137 9.64 -26.88 4.66
CA GLU A 137 8.45 -26.29 4.02
C GLU A 137 7.14 -26.87 4.57
N THR A 138 7.16 -28.13 5.01
CA THR A 138 6.01 -28.77 5.68
C THR A 138 5.52 -27.98 6.90
N HIS A 139 6.40 -27.29 7.63
CA HIS A 139 6.03 -26.44 8.76
C HIS A 139 5.32 -25.14 8.35
N LEU A 140 5.35 -24.76 7.07
CA LEU A 140 4.62 -23.61 6.54
C LEU A 140 3.14 -23.92 6.31
N SER A 141 2.77 -25.19 6.15
CA SER A 141 1.37 -25.62 5.91
C SER A 141 0.39 -25.13 6.98
N ARG A 142 0.83 -25.01 8.24
CA ARG A 142 0.03 -24.48 9.36
C ARG A 142 -0.37 -23.01 9.19
N HIS A 143 0.38 -22.27 8.37
CA HIS A 143 0.16 -20.85 8.08
C HIS A 143 -0.60 -20.63 6.77
N ALA A 144 -0.98 -21.71 6.08
CA ALA A 144 -1.74 -21.62 4.85
C ALA A 144 -3.14 -21.02 5.13
N PRO A 145 -3.67 -20.18 4.21
CA PRO A 145 -5.05 -19.73 4.29
C PRO A 145 -6.01 -20.91 4.36
N ARG A 146 -7.13 -20.74 5.07
CA ARG A 146 -8.18 -21.77 5.11
C ARG A 146 -8.67 -22.09 3.70
N ALA A 147 -8.59 -23.36 3.31
CA ALA A 147 -9.20 -23.85 2.09
C ALA A 147 -10.71 -24.03 2.33
N TYR A 148 -11.54 -23.30 1.59
CA TYR A 148 -12.98 -23.46 1.62
C TYR A 148 -13.38 -24.63 0.71
N ALA A 149 -13.98 -25.67 1.30
CA ALA A 149 -14.49 -26.83 0.56
C ALA A 149 -15.92 -26.63 0.02
N GLU A 150 -16.61 -25.58 0.47
CA GLU A 150 -17.97 -25.28 0.06
C GLU A 150 -18.03 -24.92 -1.43
N LEU A 151 -19.07 -25.43 -2.10
CA LEU A 151 -19.35 -25.14 -3.50
C LEU A 151 -20.48 -24.12 -3.60
N ILE A 152 -20.25 -23.05 -4.36
CA ILE A 152 -21.25 -22.04 -4.72
C ILE A 152 -21.71 -22.36 -6.14
N GLY A 153 -22.94 -22.85 -6.30
CA GLY A 153 -23.48 -23.21 -7.62
C GLY A 153 -22.63 -24.26 -8.36
N GLY A 154 -22.10 -25.26 -7.63
CA GLY A 154 -21.23 -26.31 -8.17
C GLY A 154 -19.78 -25.89 -8.43
N LYS A 155 -19.38 -24.66 -8.09
CA LYS A 155 -18.00 -24.14 -8.25
C LYS A 155 -17.36 -23.89 -6.89
N THR A 156 -16.04 -24.03 -6.80
CA THR A 156 -15.31 -23.63 -5.58
C THR A 156 -15.39 -22.12 -5.38
N VAL A 157 -15.24 -21.66 -4.13
CA VAL A 157 -15.21 -20.23 -3.79
C VAL A 157 -14.15 -19.48 -4.61
N ALA A 158 -12.98 -20.08 -4.80
CA ALA A 158 -11.91 -19.50 -5.61
C ALA A 158 -12.32 -19.35 -7.09
N ALA A 159 -12.93 -20.38 -7.67
CA ALA A 159 -13.40 -20.33 -9.06
C ALA A 159 -14.51 -19.29 -9.25
N ALA A 160 -15.45 -19.19 -8.30
CA ALA A 160 -16.50 -18.19 -8.31
C ALA A 160 -15.94 -16.76 -8.18
N GLY A 161 -14.98 -16.55 -7.26
CA GLY A 161 -14.32 -15.26 -7.03
C GLY A 161 -13.44 -14.79 -8.20
N CYS A 162 -12.90 -15.70 -9.00
CA CYS A 162 -12.11 -15.36 -10.18
C CYS A 162 -12.94 -14.76 -11.32
N VAL A 163 -14.22 -15.11 -11.45
CA VAL A 163 -15.10 -14.64 -12.53
C VAL A 163 -15.14 -13.09 -12.63
N PRO A 164 -15.47 -12.33 -11.57
CA PRO A 164 -15.48 -10.87 -11.65
C PRO A 164 -14.10 -10.27 -11.91
N ILE A 165 -13.01 -10.89 -11.43
CA ILE A 165 -11.63 -10.43 -11.70
C ILE A 165 -11.32 -10.52 -13.20
N LEU A 166 -11.72 -11.63 -13.85
CA LEU A 166 -11.52 -11.82 -15.29
C LEU A 166 -12.36 -10.83 -16.11
N HIS A 167 -13.60 -10.55 -15.69
CA HIS A 167 -14.42 -9.53 -16.34
C HIS A 167 -13.83 -8.12 -16.17
N MET A 168 -13.34 -7.77 -14.98
CA MET A 168 -12.63 -6.52 -14.75
C MET A 168 -11.42 -6.40 -15.68
N ARG A 169 -10.62 -7.46 -15.81
CA ARG A 169 -9.45 -7.50 -16.70
C ARG A 169 -9.85 -7.33 -18.17
N HIS A 170 -10.92 -8.00 -18.61
CA HIS A 170 -11.47 -7.83 -19.96
C HIS A 170 -11.85 -6.37 -20.22
N PHE A 171 -12.61 -5.77 -19.30
CA PHE A 171 -13.04 -4.38 -19.42
C PHE A 171 -11.85 -3.41 -19.44
N GLN A 172 -10.86 -3.59 -18.56
CA GLN A 172 -9.66 -2.75 -18.54
C GLN A 172 -8.91 -2.76 -19.88
N LYS A 173 -8.83 -3.93 -20.53
CA LYS A 173 -8.15 -4.13 -21.81
C LYS A 173 -8.97 -3.62 -23.01
N ASN A 174 -10.25 -3.99 -23.08
CA ASN A 174 -11.08 -3.80 -24.26
C ASN A 174 -12.01 -2.58 -24.17
N LYS A 175 -12.09 -1.94 -23.00
CA LYS A 175 -12.99 -0.81 -22.69
C LYS A 175 -14.48 -1.11 -22.92
N GLN A 176 -14.83 -2.40 -22.97
CA GLN A 176 -16.18 -2.90 -23.20
C GLN A 176 -16.44 -4.09 -22.27
N LEU A 177 -17.68 -4.24 -21.83
CA LEU A 177 -18.11 -5.40 -21.05
C LEU A 177 -18.04 -6.64 -21.93
N SER A 178 -17.61 -7.77 -21.38
CA SER A 178 -17.61 -9.03 -22.12
C SER A 178 -19.03 -9.54 -22.32
N ASP A 179 -19.33 -10.15 -23.46
CA ASP A 179 -20.65 -10.72 -23.76
C ASP A 179 -21.12 -11.70 -22.68
N ALA A 180 -20.21 -12.51 -22.13
CA ALA A 180 -20.51 -13.42 -21.02
C ALA A 180 -20.98 -12.71 -19.75
N LEU A 181 -20.44 -11.52 -19.45
CA LEU A 181 -20.89 -10.71 -18.31
C LEU A 181 -22.25 -10.08 -18.60
N VAL A 182 -22.44 -9.55 -19.81
CA VAL A 182 -23.72 -8.96 -20.22
C VAL A 182 -24.83 -10.00 -20.15
N ALA A 183 -24.57 -11.21 -20.67
CA ALA A 183 -25.50 -12.34 -20.59
C ALA A 183 -25.78 -12.79 -19.15
N ASP A 184 -24.78 -12.80 -18.26
CA ASP A 184 -24.98 -13.10 -16.84
C ASP A 184 -25.84 -12.02 -16.15
N MET A 185 -25.57 -10.74 -16.41
CA MET A 185 -26.35 -9.63 -15.85
C MET A 185 -27.82 -9.65 -16.32
N THR A 186 -28.04 -9.84 -17.63
CA THR A 186 -29.40 -9.85 -18.20
C THR A 186 -30.14 -11.15 -17.89
N GLY A 187 -29.45 -12.29 -17.88
CA GLY A 187 -30.01 -13.60 -17.58
C GLY A 187 -30.47 -13.74 -16.13
N ARG A 188 -29.76 -13.14 -15.16
CA ARG A 188 -30.19 -13.12 -13.75
C ARG A 188 -31.48 -12.34 -13.54
N HIS A 189 -31.68 -11.24 -14.28
CA HIS A 189 -32.88 -10.41 -14.17
C HIS A 189 -34.14 -11.16 -14.62
N SER A 190 -34.02 -11.99 -15.66
CA SER A 190 -35.11 -12.82 -16.19
C SER A 190 -35.51 -13.97 -15.24
N ALA A 191 -34.59 -14.49 -14.43
CA ALA A 191 -34.87 -15.56 -13.48
C ALA A 191 -35.51 -15.05 -12.17
N SER A 192 -35.25 -13.80 -11.78
CA SER A 192 -35.85 -13.17 -10.58
C SER A 192 -37.28 -12.65 -10.77
N GLY A 193 -37.82 -12.65 -12.00
CA GLY A 193 -39.18 -12.22 -12.32
C GLY A 193 -40.23 -13.34 -12.40
N ALA A 194 -39.84 -14.58 -12.09
CA ALA A 194 -40.72 -15.75 -12.10
C ALA A 194 -41.00 -16.23 -10.65
N HIS A 195 -41.57 -15.35 -9.84
CA HIS A 195 -42.22 -15.69 -8.56
C HIS A 195 -43.46 -14.83 -8.38
#